data_AF-A0A0V0RAW0-F1
#
_entry.id   AF-A0A0V0RAW0-F1
#
_cell.length_a   1.000
_cell.length_b   1.000
_cell.length_c   1.000
_cell.angle_alpha   90.00
_cell.angle_beta   90.00
_cell.angle_gamma   90.00
#
_symmetry.space_group_name_H-M   'P 1'
#
loop_
_entity.id
_entity.type
_entity.pdbx_description
1 polymer ?
#
loop_
_entity_poly.entity_id
_entity_poly.type
_entity_poly.pdbx_seq_one_letter_code
_entity_poly.pdbx_strand_id
1 'polypeptide(L)' 'LKDIGCKWVILGHSERRHVIGEDDQFIGKKAAYALSEGLG' A
#
# COMPACT_ATOMS: atom_id res chain seq x y z
N LEU A 1 -12.03 -0.30 2.65
CA LEU A 1 -11.20 0.43 3.65
C LEU A 1 -11.79 1.81 3.92
N LYS A 2 -12.02 2.63 2.89
CA LYS A 2 -12.76 3.90 3.02
C LYS A 2 -14.15 3.76 3.64
N ASP A 3 -14.94 2.80 3.13
CA ASP A 3 -16.33 2.64 3.56
C ASP A 3 -16.48 2.24 5.03
N ILE A 4 -15.41 1.67 5.60
CA ILE A 4 -15.31 1.31 7.02
C ILE A 4 -14.53 2.35 7.84
N GLY A 5 -14.21 3.52 7.25
CA GLY A 5 -13.55 4.64 7.93
C GLY A 5 -12.04 4.48 8.15
N CYS A 6 -11.39 3.52 7.49
CA CYS A 6 -9.95 3.33 7.61
C CYS A 6 -9.21 4.49 6.92
N LYS A 7 -8.26 5.10 7.63
CA LYS A 7 -7.49 6.27 7.17
C LYS A 7 -6.06 5.96 6.75
N TRP A 8 -5.55 4.80 7.14
CA TRP A 8 -4.13 4.47 7.01
C TRP A 8 -3.94 3.09 6.38
N VAL A 9 -2.91 2.95 5.54
CA VAL A 9 -2.53 1.66 4.94
C VAL A 9 -1.02 1.43 5.03
N ILE A 10 -0.63 0.19 5.38
CA ILE A 10 0.78 -0.21 5.41
C ILE A 10 1.14 -0.82 4.05
N LEU A 11 2.17 -0.26 3.42
CA LEU A 11 2.70 -0.71 2.12
C LEU A 11 4.19 -1.06 2.23
N GLY A 12 4.63 -2.07 1.48
CA GLY A 12 6.04 -2.40 1.35
C GLY A 12 6.70 -3.06 2.58
N HIS A 13 5.92 -3.78 3.41
CA HIS A 13 6.46 -4.56 4.53
C HIS A 13 7.57 -5.52 4.06
N SER A 14 8.67 -5.62 4.83
CA SER A 14 9.85 -6.43 4.45
C SER A 14 9.49 -7.89 4.17
N GLU A 15 8.57 -8.47 4.94
CA GLU A 15 8.05 -9.82 4.70
C GLU A 15 7.37 -9.96 3.34
N ARG A 16 6.64 -8.94 2.88
CA ARG A 16 5.95 -8.97 1.57
C ARG A 16 6.95 -8.89 0.42
N ARG A 17 8.05 -8.15 0.61
CA ARG A 17 9.15 -8.07 -0.35
C ARG A 17 9.90 -9.40 -0.46
N HIS A 18 10.22 -10.04 0.67
CA HIS A 18 11.05 -11.24 0.69
C HIS A 18 10.26 -12.55 0.46
N VAL A 19 9.01 -12.63 0.92
CA VAL A 19 8.20 -13.86 0.82
C VAL A 19 7.36 -13.87 -0.46
N ILE A 20 6.87 -12.70 -0.88
CA ILE A 20 5.91 -12.57 -1.99
C ILE A 20 6.55 -11.87 -3.21
N GLY A 21 7.80 -11.42 -3.09
CA GLY A 21 8.53 -10.77 -4.19
C GLY A 21 7.97 -9.40 -4.56
N GLU A 22 7.37 -8.68 -3.61
CA GLU A 22 6.75 -7.39 -3.90
C GLU A 22 7.82 -6.35 -4.32
N ASP A 23 7.80 -5.93 -5.59
CA ASP A 23 8.78 -4.99 -6.15
C ASP A 23 8.45 -3.51 -5.87
N ASP A 24 9.44 -2.64 -6.02
CA ASP A 24 9.30 -1.20 -5.75
C ASP A 24 8.30 -0.50 -6.69
N GLN A 25 8.17 -0.94 -7.94
CA GLN A 25 7.23 -0.33 -8.87
C GLN A 25 5.79 -0.62 -8.48
N PHE A 26 5.51 -1.83 -8.03
CA PHE A 26 4.20 -2.27 -7.58
C PHE A 26 3.82 -1.59 -6.27
N ILE A 27 4.77 -1.45 -5.34
CA ILE A 27 4.58 -0.68 -4.11
C ILE A 27 4.31 0.80 -4.43
N GLY A 28 5.06 1.39 -5.36
CA GLY A 28 4.86 2.77 -5.81
C GLY A 28 3.48 3.00 -6.42
N LYS A 29 2.98 2.08 -7.26
CA LYS A 29 1.60 2.14 -7.80
C LYS A 29 0.54 2.09 -6.70
N LYS A 30 0.72 1.22 -5.69
CA LYS A 30 -0.20 1.14 -4.55
C LYS A 30 -0.15 2.39 -3.68
N ALA A 31 1.02 2.98 -3.48
CA ALA A 31 1.17 4.22 -2.71
C ALA A 31 0.48 5.39 -3.42
N ALA A 32 0.70 5.54 -4.73
CA ALA A 32 0.02 6.56 -5.52
C ALA A 32 -1.51 6.40 -5.49
N TYR A 33 -2.00 5.16 -5.58
CA TYR A 33 -3.42 4.86 -5.47
C TYR A 33 -3.97 5.14 -4.07
N ALA A 34 -3.27 4.73 -3.00
CA ALA A 34 -3.68 5.02 -1.64
C ALA A 34 -3.81 6.54 -1.40
N LEU A 35 -2.83 7.31 -1.89
CA LEU A 35 -2.84 8.77 -1.80
C LEU A 35 -3.97 9.40 -2.64
N SER A 36 -4.24 8.91 -3.86
CA SER A 36 -5.39 9.40 -4.65
C SER A 36 -6.72 9.09 -3.98
N GLU A 37 -6.75 8.01 -3.21
CA GLU A 37 -7.86 7.63 -2.38
C GLU A 37 -7.85 8.40 -1.03
N GLY A 38 -6.92 9.32 -0.75
CA GLY A 38 -6.91 10.08 0.51
C GLY A 38 -6.60 9.22 1.74
N LEU A 39 -5.95 8.07 1.53
CA LEU A 39 -5.39 7.23 2.57
C LEU A 39 -3.95 7.65 2.83
N GLY A 40 -3.57 7.68 4.10
CA GLY A 40 -2.21 7.99 4.58
C GLY A 40 -1.36 6.75 4.83
#